data_AF-A0A523QCQ9-F1
#
_entry.id   AF-A0A523QCQ9-F1
#
_cell.length_a   1.000
_cell.length_b   1.000
_cell.length_c   1.000
_cell.angle_alpha   90.00
_cell.angle_beta   90.00
_cell.angle_gamma   90.00
#
_symmetry.space_group_name_H-M   'P 1'
#
loop_
_entity.id
_entity.type
_entity.pdbx_description
1 polymer ?
#
loop_
_entity_poly.entity_id
_entity_poly.type
_entity_poly.pdbx_seq_one_letter_code
_entity_poly.pdbx_strand_id
1 'polypeptide(L)'
;MQDNYRPKPGDRIFRPRRIKRDRLRRVLGIPALFSAGYGNVGSSIYYALGIVAVVALGATPIALGIAGILFIFTALTYAEGTAMFPEAGGSASFARHGFNDLAGFIAGWALMLSYIVTISISAFTIPPYLGFFWEPFKVDPVLGTATSMGI
;
A
#
# COMPACT_ATOMS: atom_id res chain seq x y z
N MET A 1 -35.49 -30.67 47.69
CA MET A 1 -36.01 -30.28 46.37
C MET A 1 -34.80 -29.98 45.50
N GLN A 2 -34.49 -30.85 44.54
CA GLN A 2 -33.32 -30.71 43.66
C GLN A 2 -33.71 -29.83 42.48
N ASP A 3 -33.17 -28.61 42.43
CA ASP A 3 -33.45 -27.66 41.35
C ASP A 3 -32.72 -28.11 40.08
N ASN A 4 -33.48 -28.65 39.14
CA ASN A 4 -33.00 -29.28 37.91
C ASN A 4 -32.93 -28.24 36.77
N TYR A 5 -32.25 -27.11 37.02
CA TYR A 5 -32.16 -26.03 36.05
C TYR A 5 -31.16 -26.36 34.95
N ARG A 6 -31.66 -26.68 33.75
CA ARG A 6 -30.87 -26.87 32.53
C ARG A 6 -30.87 -25.57 31.72
N PRO A 7 -29.71 -24.89 31.57
CA PRO A 7 -29.66 -23.63 30.81
C PRO A 7 -30.01 -23.89 29.34
N LYS A 8 -30.94 -23.09 28.81
CA LYS A 8 -31.39 -23.19 27.42
C LYS A 8 -30.30 -22.63 26.49
N PRO A 9 -30.18 -23.10 25.24
CA PRO A 9 -29.14 -22.62 24.31
C PRO A 9 -29.10 -21.10 24.10
N GLY A 10 -30.22 -20.40 24.33
CA GLY A 10 -30.34 -18.93 24.25
C GLY A 10 -29.82 -18.15 25.47
N ASP A 11 -29.57 -18.80 26.61
CA ASP A 11 -28.97 -18.15 27.81
C ASP A 11 -27.44 -18.01 27.70
N ARG A 12 -26.85 -18.52 26.63
CA ARG A 12 -25.43 -18.32 26.33
C ARG A 12 -25.24 -16.92 25.77
N ILE A 13 -25.11 -15.95 26.67
CA ILE A 13 -24.69 -14.59 26.33
C ILE A 13 -23.31 -14.68 25.68
N PHE A 14 -23.27 -14.63 24.34
CA PHE A 14 -22.04 -14.57 23.58
C PHE A 14 -21.43 -13.18 23.80
N ARG A 15 -20.69 -13.01 24.91
CA ARG A 15 -19.87 -11.81 25.08
C ARG A 15 -18.81 -11.87 23.98
N PRO A 16 -18.82 -10.95 22.99
CA PRO A 16 -17.76 -10.91 22.01
C PRO A 16 -16.44 -10.81 22.77
N ARG A 17 -15.51 -11.73 22.50
CA ARG A 17 -14.22 -11.79 23.17
C ARG A 17 -13.56 -10.42 23.00
N ARG A 18 -13.51 -9.63 24.06
CA ARG A 18 -12.94 -8.28 24.05
C ARG A 18 -11.49 -8.44 23.60
N ILE A 19 -11.20 -8.09 22.34
CA ILE A 19 -9.85 -8.19 21.79
C ILE A 19 -8.99 -7.28 22.67
N LYS A 20 -8.11 -7.89 23.48
CA LYS A 20 -7.10 -7.12 24.22
C LYS A 20 -6.29 -6.38 23.17
N ARG A 21 -6.39 -5.05 23.14
CA ARG A 21 -5.53 -4.21 22.31
C ARG A 21 -4.14 -4.28 22.92
N ASP A 22 -3.34 -5.25 22.50
CA ASP A 22 -1.93 -5.26 22.83
C ASP A 22 -1.29 -4.01 22.21
N ARG A 23 -0.75 -3.14 23.06
CA ARG A 23 -0.06 -1.93 22.60
C ARG A 23 1.26 -2.37 22.00
N LEU A 24 1.37 -2.28 20.67
CA LEU A 24 2.64 -2.45 19.97
C LEU A 24 3.67 -1.48 20.53
N ARG A 25 4.88 -1.98 20.77
CA ARG A 25 6.00 -1.15 21.22
C ARG A 25 6.43 -0.25 20.06
N ARG A 26 6.57 1.06 20.32
CA ARG A 26 7.07 2.02 19.33
C ARG A 26 8.56 1.79 19.11
N VAL A 27 8.89 0.92 18.15
CA VAL A 27 10.27 0.56 17.80
C VAL A 27 10.76 1.30 16.54
N LEU A 28 9.84 1.85 15.74
CA LEU A 28 10.16 2.53 14.50
C LEU A 28 10.48 4.01 14.78
N GLY A 29 11.77 4.35 14.77
CA GLY A 29 12.25 5.72 14.88
C GLY A 29 12.17 6.48 13.55
N ILE A 30 12.49 7.77 13.58
CA ILE A 30 12.55 8.67 12.41
C ILE A 30 13.34 8.07 11.23
N PRO A 31 14.57 7.55 11.39
CA PRO A 31 15.32 7.03 10.24
C PRO A 31 14.66 5.81 9.61
N ALA A 32 14.02 4.96 10.41
CA ALA A 32 13.32 3.78 9.90
C ALA A 32 12.02 4.16 9.18
N LEU A 33 11.29 5.17 9.67
CA LEU A 33 10.13 5.74 8.98
C LEU A 33 10.53 6.38 7.65
N PHE A 34 11.61 7.16 7.64
CA PHE A 34 12.13 7.78 6.42
C PHE A 34 12.56 6.72 5.40
N SER A 35 13.30 5.70 5.83
CA SER A 35 13.72 4.60 4.96
C SER A 35 12.54 3.85 4.36
N ALA A 36 11.49 3.57 5.14
CA ALA A 36 10.29 2.90 4.65
C ALA A 36 9.55 3.75 3.60
N GLY A 37 9.36 5.05 3.87
CA GLY A 37 8.72 5.96 2.91
C GLY A 37 9.55 6.15 1.64
N TYR A 38 10.85 6.37 1.80
CA TYR A 38 11.78 6.55 0.68
C TYR A 38 11.88 5.29 -0.19
N GLY A 39 11.92 4.10 0.40
CA GLY A 39 11.94 2.83 -0.34
C GLY A 39 10.69 2.65 -1.21
N ASN A 40 9.51 2.96 -0.66
CA ASN A 40 8.25 2.85 -1.39
C ASN A 40 8.13 3.85 -2.54
N VAL A 41 8.61 5.09 -2.37
CA VAL A 41 8.62 6.09 -3.45
C VAL A 41 9.74 5.79 -4.45
N GLY A 42 10.91 5.39 -3.95
CA GLY A 42 12.09 5.09 -4.75
C GLY A 42 11.89 3.91 -5.70
N SER A 43 11.08 2.91 -5.34
CA SER A 43 10.78 1.79 -6.25
C SER A 43 10.01 2.23 -7.50
N SER A 44 9.22 3.31 -7.42
CA SER A 44 8.39 3.78 -8.54
C SER A 44 9.19 4.24 -9.77
N ILE A 45 10.45 4.65 -9.60
CA ILE A 45 11.31 5.02 -10.73
C ILE A 45 11.57 3.81 -11.64
N TYR A 46 11.70 2.61 -11.06
CA TYR A 46 11.94 1.39 -11.82
C TYR A 46 10.71 0.97 -12.64
N TYR A 47 9.52 1.35 -12.17
CA TYR A 47 8.24 1.04 -12.83
C TYR A 47 7.92 2.01 -13.97
N ALA A 48 8.10 3.31 -13.72
CA ALA A 48 7.57 4.35 -14.60
C ALA A 48 8.60 4.96 -15.55
N LEU A 49 9.90 4.97 -15.20
CA LEU A 49 10.90 5.75 -15.94
C LEU A 49 10.98 5.38 -17.42
N GLY A 50 10.95 4.08 -17.75
CA GLY A 50 11.00 3.61 -19.14
C GLY A 50 9.81 4.09 -19.96
N ILE A 51 8.60 3.98 -19.41
CA ILE A 51 7.36 4.41 -20.09
C ILE A 51 7.35 5.93 -20.26
N VAL A 52 7.73 6.68 -19.22
CA VAL A 52 7.83 8.14 -19.29
C VAL A 52 8.86 8.56 -20.32
N ALA A 53 10.01 7.88 -20.40
CA ALA A 53 11.05 8.19 -21.39
C ALA A 53 10.59 7.96 -22.83
N VAL A 54 9.80 6.91 -23.07
CA VAL A 54 9.23 6.64 -24.41
C VAL A 54 8.20 7.70 -24.82
N VAL A 55 7.35 8.13 -23.87
CA VAL A 55 6.27 9.09 -24.16
C VAL A 55 6.77 10.54 -24.20
N ALA A 56 7.58 10.95 -23.23
CA ALA A 56 8.07 12.31 -23.09
C ALA A 56 9.39 12.57 -23.85
N LEU A 57 10.09 11.52 -24.30
CA LEU A 57 11.36 11.62 -25.03
C LEU A 57 12.36 12.54 -24.30
N GLY A 58 12.86 13.58 -24.97
CA GLY A 58 13.79 14.56 -24.37
C GLY A 58 13.17 15.43 -23.26
N ALA A 59 11.85 15.50 -23.15
CA ALA A 59 11.15 16.26 -22.12
C ALA A 59 10.97 15.50 -20.79
N THR A 60 11.55 14.31 -20.67
CA THR A 60 11.48 13.45 -19.47
C THR A 60 11.83 14.20 -18.15
N PRO A 61 12.90 15.00 -18.07
CA PRO A 61 13.22 15.74 -16.84
C PRO A 61 12.15 16.76 -16.45
N ILE A 62 11.51 17.40 -17.44
CA ILE A 62 10.44 18.38 -17.20
C ILE A 62 9.19 17.67 -16.69
N ALA A 63 8.83 16.55 -17.30
CA ALA A 63 7.70 15.73 -16.85
C ALA A 63 7.88 15.24 -15.41
N LEU A 64 9.07 14.73 -15.07
CA LEU A 64 9.40 14.32 -13.71
C LEU A 64 9.46 15.50 -12.74
N GLY A 65 9.92 16.67 -13.18
CA GLY A 65 9.92 17.90 -12.38
C GLY A 65 8.50 18.31 -11.98
N ILE A 66 7.56 18.32 -12.93
CA ILE A 66 6.14 18.64 -12.66
C ILE A 66 5.53 17.60 -11.72
N ALA A 67 5.77 16.30 -11.97
CA ALA A 67 5.30 15.24 -11.09
C ALA A 67 5.87 15.37 -9.67
N GLY A 68 7.13 15.77 -9.52
CA GLY A 68 7.77 16.03 -8.24
C GLY A 68 7.12 17.17 -7.46
N ILE A 69 6.75 18.26 -8.14
CA ILE A 69 6.05 19.39 -7.50
C ILE A 69 4.67 18.94 -6.98
N LEU A 70 3.90 18.21 -7.77
CA LEU A 70 2.61 17.64 -7.34
C LEU A 70 2.77 16.66 -6.17
N PHE A 71 3.85 15.87 -6.18
CA PHE A 71 4.17 14.97 -5.09
C PHE A 71 4.51 15.72 -3.79
N ILE A 72 5.22 16.85 -3.85
CA ILE A 72 5.52 17.68 -2.67
C ILE A 72 4.23 18.20 -2.04
N PHE A 73 3.29 18.73 -2.83
CA PHE A 73 2.00 19.18 -2.29
C PHE A 73 1.24 18.04 -1.63
N THR A 74 1.22 16.87 -2.26
CA THR A 74 0.59 15.67 -1.69
C THR A 74 1.25 15.27 -0.37
N ALA A 75 2.59 15.26 -0.31
CA ALA A 75 3.33 14.91 0.89
C ALA A 75 3.07 15.87 2.05
N LEU A 76 2.96 17.18 1.78
CA LEU A 76 2.64 18.19 2.78
C LEU A 76 1.23 17.99 3.35
N THR A 77 0.22 17.77 2.50
CA THR A 77 -1.15 17.48 2.98
C THR A 77 -1.22 16.21 3.83
N TYR A 78 -0.47 15.17 3.46
CA TYR A 78 -0.37 13.96 4.28
C TYR A 78 0.39 14.20 5.59
N ALA A 79 1.42 15.05 5.60
CA ALA A 79 2.12 15.43 6.83
C ALA A 79 1.19 16.16 7.81
N GLU A 80 0.39 17.11 7.32
CA GLU A 80 -0.62 17.80 8.14
C GLU A 80 -1.70 16.83 8.64
N GLY A 81 -2.24 15.98 7.76
CA GLY A 81 -3.27 15.01 8.12
C GLY A 81 -2.80 13.98 9.15
N THR A 82 -1.57 13.48 9.01
CA THR A 82 -0.98 12.50 9.96
C THR A 82 -0.66 13.13 11.32
N ALA A 83 -0.27 14.41 11.35
CA ALA A 83 -0.08 15.15 12.60
C ALA A 83 -1.42 15.45 13.30
N MET A 84 -2.48 15.73 12.54
CA MET A 84 -3.82 16.00 13.07
C MET A 84 -4.51 14.75 13.60
N PHE A 85 -4.43 13.63 12.86
CA PHE A 85 -5.07 12.37 13.20
C PHE A 85 -4.00 11.26 13.34
N PRO A 86 -3.42 11.05 14.55
CA PRO A 86 -2.37 10.06 14.78
C PRO A 86 -2.93 8.64 14.89
N GLU A 87 -3.70 8.23 13.90
CA GLU A 87 -4.33 6.92 13.78
C GLU A 87 -3.71 6.11 12.65
N ALA A 88 -3.64 4.78 12.83
CA ALA A 88 -3.23 3.88 11.77
C ALA A 88 -4.38 3.72 10.75
N GLY A 89 -4.24 4.34 9.58
CA GLY A 89 -5.25 4.25 8.51
C GLY A 89 -4.99 5.10 7.26
N GLY A 90 -4.15 6.13 7.35
CA GLY A 90 -3.79 6.96 6.20
C GLY A 90 -5.01 7.65 5.56
N SER A 91 -5.08 7.67 4.24
CA SER A 91 -6.11 8.39 3.49
C SER A 91 -7.53 7.87 3.70
N ALA A 92 -7.72 6.58 4.00
CA ALA A 92 -9.04 6.05 4.37
C ALA A 92 -9.55 6.67 5.70
N SER A 93 -8.65 6.87 6.67
CA SER A 93 -8.99 7.55 7.92
C SER A 93 -9.23 9.04 7.69
N PHE A 94 -8.43 9.71 6.85
CA PHE A 94 -8.65 11.12 6.52
C PHE A 94 -9.99 11.36 5.83
N ALA A 95 -10.35 10.51 4.86
CA ALA A 95 -11.64 10.59 4.17
C ALA A 95 -12.82 10.34 5.13
N ARG A 96 -12.65 9.43 6.09
CA ARG A 96 -13.65 9.17 7.13
C ARG A 96 -13.86 10.39 8.04
N HIS A 97 -12.78 11.02 8.48
CA HIS A 97 -12.84 12.19 9.35
C HIS A 97 -13.32 13.46 8.63
N GLY A 98 -12.97 13.63 7.34
CA GLY A 98 -13.34 14.81 6.56
C GLY A 98 -14.75 14.77 5.94
N PHE A 99 -15.27 13.58 5.61
CA PHE A 99 -16.55 13.44 4.93
C PHE A 99 -17.54 12.60 5.73
N ASN A 100 -17.43 11.27 5.65
CA ASN A 100 -18.28 10.30 6.35
C ASN A 100 -17.71 8.88 6.24
N ASP A 101 -18.36 7.93 6.93
CA ASP A 101 -17.97 6.52 6.93
C ASP A 101 -18.01 5.86 5.54
N LEU A 102 -18.92 6.27 4.65
CA LEU A 102 -19.00 5.74 3.28
C LEU A 102 -17.80 6.16 2.43
N ALA A 103 -17.40 7.43 2.51
CA ALA A 103 -16.23 7.96 1.83
C ALA A 103 -14.95 7.28 2.34
N GLY A 104 -14.83 7.07 3.65
CA GLY A 104 -13.75 6.29 4.25
C GLY A 104 -13.70 4.84 3.74
N PHE A 105 -14.86 4.20 3.58
CA PHE A 105 -14.97 2.84 3.04
C PHE A 105 -14.53 2.76 1.57
N ILE A 106 -15.01 3.68 0.72
CA ILE A 106 -14.63 3.75 -0.70
C ILE A 106 -13.12 4.02 -0.82
N ALA A 107 -12.58 4.96 -0.05
CA ALA A 107 -11.15 5.24 -0.02
C ALA A 107 -10.32 4.02 0.42
N GLY A 108 -10.80 3.28 1.43
CA GLY A 108 -10.19 2.03 1.86
C GLY A 108 -10.15 0.96 0.76
N TRP A 109 -11.26 0.79 0.03
CA TRP A 109 -11.31 -0.12 -1.13
C TRP A 109 -10.38 0.31 -2.26
N ALA A 110 -10.38 1.60 -2.59
CA ALA A 110 -9.49 2.15 -3.62
C ALA A 110 -8.01 1.95 -3.24
N LEU A 111 -7.64 2.15 -1.97
CA LEU A 111 -6.29 1.85 -1.48
C LEU A 111 -5.95 0.38 -1.59
N MET A 112 -6.86 -0.51 -1.19
CA MET A 112 -6.63 -1.96 -1.28
C MET A 112 -6.37 -2.38 -2.73
N LEU A 113 -7.20 -1.92 -3.68
CA LEU A 113 -7.02 -2.21 -5.10
C LEU A 113 -5.73 -1.59 -5.64
N SER A 114 -5.39 -0.36 -5.24
CA SER A 114 -4.14 0.29 -5.61
C SER A 114 -2.92 -0.52 -5.14
N TYR A 115 -2.94 -1.07 -3.93
CA TYR A 115 -1.87 -1.94 -3.45
C TYR A 115 -1.77 -3.25 -4.24
N ILE A 116 -2.90 -3.85 -4.64
CA ILE A 116 -2.89 -5.05 -5.50
C ILE A 116 -2.24 -4.72 -6.85
N VAL A 117 -2.62 -3.61 -7.48
CA VAL A 117 -2.01 -3.16 -8.75
C VAL A 117 -0.51 -2.90 -8.56
N THR A 118 -0.12 -2.28 -7.45
CA THR A 118 1.29 -2.00 -7.14
C THR A 118 2.10 -3.29 -7.01
N ILE A 119 1.57 -4.31 -6.33
CA ILE A 119 2.21 -5.63 -6.21
C ILE A 119 2.36 -6.28 -7.58
N SER A 120 1.30 -6.27 -8.40
CA SER A 120 1.33 -6.82 -9.75
C SER A 120 2.40 -6.14 -10.62
N ILE A 121 2.42 -4.81 -10.67
CA ILE A 121 3.42 -4.04 -11.45
C ILE A 121 4.83 -4.34 -10.95
N SER A 122 5.02 -4.42 -9.63
CA SER A 122 6.32 -4.77 -9.03
C SER A 122 6.81 -6.13 -9.53
N ALA A 123 5.93 -7.13 -9.57
CA ALA A 123 6.27 -8.47 -10.06
C ALA A 123 6.58 -8.48 -11.58
N PHE A 124 5.79 -7.77 -12.39
CA PHE A 124 6.04 -7.61 -13.83
C PHE A 124 7.32 -6.86 -14.17
N THR A 125 7.82 -6.05 -13.25
CA THR A 125 9.04 -5.28 -13.46
C THR A 125 10.29 -6.16 -13.33
N ILE A 126 10.23 -7.28 -12.60
CA ILE A 126 11.41 -8.12 -12.32
C ILE A 126 12.08 -8.69 -13.60
N PRO A 127 11.35 -9.32 -14.55
CA PRO A 127 11.98 -10.00 -15.68
C PRO A 127 12.78 -9.08 -16.63
N PRO A 128 12.29 -7.88 -17.03
CA PRO A 128 13.07 -6.97 -17.85
C PRO A 128 14.42 -6.57 -17.25
N TYR A 129 14.48 -6.35 -15.93
CA TYR A 129 15.74 -6.02 -15.25
C TYR A 129 16.65 -7.25 -15.09
N LEU A 130 16.11 -8.44 -14.84
CA LEU A 130 16.89 -9.68 -14.81
C LEU A 130 17.45 -10.05 -16.19
N GLY A 131 16.70 -9.78 -17.26
CA GLY A 131 17.14 -10.01 -18.63
C GLY A 131 18.37 -9.21 -19.05
N PHE A 132 18.69 -8.12 -18.33
CA PHE A 132 19.96 -7.44 -18.51
C PHE A 132 21.17 -8.36 -18.21
N PHE A 133 21.08 -9.17 -17.15
CA PHE A 133 22.16 -10.06 -16.71
C PHE A 133 22.11 -11.44 -17.38
N TRP A 134 20.91 -11.96 -17.67
CA TRP A 134 20.70 -13.28 -18.27
C TRP A 134 19.86 -13.20 -19.55
N GLU A 135 20.48 -13.51 -20.69
CA GLU A 135 19.81 -13.51 -22.01
C GLU A 135 18.54 -14.35 -22.13
N PRO A 136 18.36 -15.51 -21.46
CA PRO A 136 17.12 -16.29 -21.55
C PRO A 136 15.84 -15.50 -21.26
N PHE A 137 15.90 -14.49 -20.40
CA PHE A 137 14.76 -13.61 -20.07
C PHE A 137 14.46 -12.54 -21.14
N LYS A 138 15.36 -12.32 -22.11
CA LYS A 138 15.16 -11.40 -23.23
C LYS A 138 14.45 -12.06 -24.41
N VAL A 139 14.71 -13.35 -24.66
CA VAL A 139 14.28 -14.07 -25.86
C VAL A 139 12.99 -14.84 -25.69
N ASP A 140 12.66 -15.32 -24.49
CA ASP A 140 11.46 -16.12 -24.26
C ASP A 140 10.42 -15.37 -23.41
N PRO A 141 9.32 -14.88 -24.03
CA PRO A 141 8.23 -14.23 -23.31
C PRO A 141 7.58 -15.12 -22.25
N VAL A 142 7.64 -16.44 -22.43
CA VAL A 142 7.06 -17.41 -21.48
C VAL A 142 7.88 -17.45 -20.20
N LEU A 143 9.22 -17.39 -20.31
CA LEU A 143 10.13 -17.40 -19.17
C LEU A 143 10.05 -16.10 -18.35
N GLY A 144 9.90 -14.96 -19.03
CA GLY A 144 9.64 -13.68 -18.36
C GLY A 144 8.28 -13.64 -17.68
N THR A 145 7.25 -14.20 -18.31
CA THR A 145 5.92 -14.30 -17.69
C THR A 145 5.93 -15.22 -16.48
N ALA A 146 6.53 -16.41 -16.58
CA ALA A 146 6.64 -17.37 -15.49
C ALA A 146 7.34 -16.77 -14.26
N THR A 147 8.48 -16.09 -14.46
CA THR A 147 9.20 -15.44 -13.36
C THR A 147 8.44 -14.29 -12.72
N SER A 148 7.66 -13.51 -13.48
CA SER A 148 6.76 -12.51 -12.89
C SER A 148 5.59 -13.15 -12.11
N MET A 149 5.18 -14.36 -12.48
CA MET A 149 4.13 -15.12 -11.78
C MET A 149 4.67 -15.89 -10.56
N GLY A 150 5.99 -15.97 -10.38
CA GLY A 150 6.64 -16.73 -9.31
C GLY A 150 6.72 -18.24 -9.57
N ILE A 151 6.65 -18.66 -10.83
CA ILE A 151 6.85 -20.04 -11.31
C ILE A 151 8.24 -20.14 -11.95
#